data_AF-A0A373W3K2-F1
#
_entry.id   AF-A0A373W3K2-F1
#
_cell.length_a   1.000
_cell.length_b   1.000
_cell.length_c   1.000
_cell.angle_alpha   90.00
_cell.angle_beta   90.00
_cell.angle_gamma   90.00
#
_symmetry.space_group_name_H-M   'P 1'
#
loop_
_entity.id
_entity.type
_entity.pdbx_description
1 polymer ?
#
loop_
_entity_poly.entity_id
_entity_poly.type
_entity_poly.pdbx_seq_one_letter_code
_entity_poly.pdbx_strand_id
1 'polypeptide(L)'
;MMYYNGIAKRLNFCVKRRIISKLLVMNKCMECREFQNLIHDFIFDKIEYTDELEEFIEHARTCKKCREDLELYYLINRGLGDVPAPDNSGEDVGYDQELEDIFSFYDEWFTKQKKQKWATKISIVVCGIIVICIIGFLIGVLIGYI
;
A
#
# COMPACT_ATOMS: atom_id res chain seq x y z
N MET A 1 33.51 10.36 17.35
CA MET A 1 33.36 10.69 15.91
C MET A 1 32.77 9.53 15.09
N MET A 2 31.68 8.88 15.53
CA MET A 2 31.02 7.82 14.73
C MET A 2 29.52 8.04 14.50
N TYR A 3 28.96 9.17 14.97
CA TYR A 3 27.51 9.41 14.91
C TYR A 3 27.05 10.16 13.63
N TYR A 4 27.98 10.81 12.91
CA TYR A 4 27.63 11.63 11.73
C TYR A 4 27.69 10.88 10.38
N ASN A 5 28.44 9.77 10.30
CA ASN A 5 28.58 9.02 9.05
C ASN A 5 27.36 8.15 8.68
N GLY A 6 26.37 8.04 9.57
CA GLY A 6 25.11 7.32 9.33
C GLY A 6 24.02 8.14 8.64
N ILE A 7 24.12 9.48 8.64
CA ILE A 7 23.09 10.36 8.06
C ILE A 7 23.24 10.47 6.54
N ALA A 8 24.48 10.43 6.02
CA ALA A 8 24.76 10.49 4.59
C ALA A 8 24.29 9.25 3.80
N LYS A 9 24.09 8.10 4.48
CA LYS A 9 23.50 6.90 3.86
C LYS A 9 21.96 6.92 3.82
N ARG A 10 21.28 7.68 4.70
CA ARG A 10 19.81 7.79 4.74
C ARG A 10 19.19 8.46 3.51
N LEU A 11 19.95 9.34 2.85
CA LEU A 11 19.49 10.03 1.63
C LEU A 11 19.48 9.15 0.37
N ASN A 12 20.11 7.96 0.39
CA ASN A 12 20.33 7.18 -0.83
C ASN A 12 19.23 6.18 -1.20
N PHE A 13 18.24 5.93 -0.32
CA PHE A 13 17.15 5.01 -0.66
C PHE A 13 15.93 5.74 -1.28
N CYS A 14 15.53 6.89 -0.72
CA CYS A 14 14.40 7.67 -1.24
C CYS A 14 14.72 8.45 -2.53
N VAL A 15 15.95 9.00 -2.68
CA VAL A 15 16.29 9.86 -3.83
C VAL A 15 16.44 9.09 -5.14
N LYS A 16 16.92 7.83 -5.10
CA LYS A 16 17.28 7.08 -6.32
C LYS A 16 16.07 6.64 -7.17
N ARG A 17 14.85 6.69 -6.63
CA ARG A 17 13.60 6.32 -7.34
C ARG A 17 12.87 7.51 -7.99
N ARG A 18 13.35 8.74 -7.84
CA ARG A 18 12.61 9.96 -8.26
C ARG A 18 12.73 10.33 -9.76
N ILE A 19 13.51 9.60 -10.56
CA ILE A 19 13.83 9.99 -11.97
C ILE A 19 12.92 9.29 -13.01
N ILE A 20 12.16 8.25 -12.66
CA ILE A 20 11.26 7.53 -13.59
C ILE A 20 9.78 7.71 -13.19
N SER A 21 9.37 8.92 -12.82
CA SER A 21 8.01 9.17 -12.28
C SER A 21 7.05 9.90 -13.23
N LYS A 22 7.36 10.01 -14.53
CA LYS A 22 6.48 10.74 -15.46
C LYS A 22 5.50 9.87 -16.26
N LEU A 23 5.33 8.57 -15.97
CA LEU A 23 4.35 7.79 -16.73
C LEU A 23 3.41 6.81 -16.04
N LEU A 24 3.64 6.28 -14.83
CA LEU A 24 2.65 5.38 -14.20
C LEU A 24 2.74 5.42 -12.68
N VAL A 25 1.61 5.77 -12.04
CA VAL A 25 1.26 5.61 -10.62
C VAL A 25 2.14 6.41 -9.64
N MET A 26 1.50 7.34 -8.93
CA MET A 26 2.09 8.07 -7.81
C MET A 26 2.51 7.08 -6.72
N ASN A 27 3.78 6.67 -6.72
CA ASN A 27 4.39 5.99 -5.59
C ASN A 27 5.11 7.07 -4.78
N LYS A 28 4.39 7.68 -3.85
CA LYS A 28 4.97 8.62 -2.89
C LYS A 28 5.78 7.77 -1.91
N CYS A 29 7.07 8.06 -1.77
CA CYS A 29 7.91 7.36 -0.81
C CYS A 29 7.75 8.01 0.56
N MET A 30 7.19 7.27 1.52
CA MET A 30 7.15 7.69 2.93
C MET A 30 8.57 7.86 3.48
N GLU A 31 8.80 8.95 4.20
CA GLU A 31 10.08 9.21 4.87
C GLU A 31 10.16 8.49 6.22
N CYS A 32 11.36 8.14 6.69
CA CYS A 32 11.52 7.44 7.97
C CYS A 32 10.89 8.17 9.15
N ARG A 33 10.87 9.52 9.14
CA ARG A 33 10.25 10.30 10.22
C ARG A 33 8.73 10.12 10.25
N GLU A 34 8.11 10.08 9.08
CA GLU A 34 6.66 9.88 8.95
C GLU A 34 6.30 8.46 9.39
N PHE A 35 7.07 7.47 8.92
CA PHE A 35 6.93 6.08 9.34
C PHE A 35 6.96 5.94 10.87
N GLN A 36 7.94 6.55 11.54
CA GLN A 36 8.10 6.44 13.00
C GLN A 36 6.92 7.02 13.78
N ASN A 37 6.28 8.08 13.25
CA ASN A 37 5.08 8.64 13.87
C ASN A 37 3.86 7.71 13.74
N LEU A 38 3.83 6.91 12.67
CA LEU A 38 2.72 6.00 12.35
C LEU A 38 2.86 4.61 12.99
N ILE A 39 4.02 4.23 13.54
CA ILE A 39 4.23 2.91 14.15
C ILE A 39 3.15 2.59 15.20
N HIS A 40 2.90 3.55 16.11
CA HIS A 40 1.90 3.36 17.16
C HIS A 40 0.51 3.17 16.56
N ASP A 41 0.15 3.99 15.57
CA ASP A 41 -1.16 3.91 14.95
C ASP A 41 -1.33 2.62 14.15
N PHE A 42 -0.26 2.11 13.53
CA PHE A 42 -0.28 0.81 12.86
C PHE A 42 -0.53 -0.34 13.85
N ILE A 43 0.22 -0.37 14.96
CA ILE A 43 0.15 -1.45 15.97
C ILE A 43 -1.25 -1.55 16.59
N PHE A 44 -1.94 -0.43 16.76
CA PHE A 44 -3.28 -0.37 17.34
C PHE A 44 -4.40 -0.31 16.30
N ASP A 45 -4.11 -0.63 15.03
CA ASP A 45 -5.09 -0.64 13.93
C ASP A 45 -5.86 0.69 13.78
N LYS A 46 -5.14 1.81 13.90
CA LYS A 46 -5.66 3.19 13.81
C LYS A 46 -5.36 3.87 12.48
N ILE A 47 -4.54 3.26 11.63
CA ILE A 47 -4.30 3.79 10.28
C ILE A 47 -5.47 3.37 9.39
N GLU A 48 -6.09 4.34 8.72
CA GLU A 48 -7.16 4.03 7.78
C GLU A 48 -6.64 3.23 6.57
N TYR A 49 -7.48 2.35 6.03
CA TYR A 49 -7.20 1.52 4.85
C TYR A 49 -7.10 2.37 3.57
N THR A 50 -6.02 3.14 3.47
CA THR A 50 -5.77 4.15 2.45
C THR A 50 -4.37 3.98 1.86
N ASP A 51 -4.01 4.83 0.91
CA ASP A 51 -2.68 4.83 0.28
C ASP A 51 -1.55 5.04 1.34
N GLU A 52 -1.84 5.70 2.47
CA GLU A 52 -0.87 5.92 3.56
C GLU A 52 -0.42 4.60 4.23
N LEU A 53 -1.35 3.67 4.44
CA LEU A 53 -1.04 2.36 5.00
C LEU A 53 -0.24 1.50 4.01
N GLU A 54 -0.55 1.59 2.71
CA GLU A 54 0.24 0.93 1.67
C GLU A 54 1.69 1.47 1.63
N GLU A 55 1.85 2.81 1.72
CA GLU A 55 3.16 3.46 1.79
C GLU A 55 3.95 3.06 3.06
N PHE A 56 3.26 2.90 4.20
CA PHE A 56 3.85 2.45 5.46
C PHE A 56 4.42 1.03 5.33
N ILE A 57 3.63 0.09 4.80
CA ILE A 57 4.03 -1.32 4.63
C ILE A 57 5.21 -1.43 3.65
N GLU A 58 5.17 -0.70 2.53
CA GLU A 58 6.28 -0.67 1.57
C GLU A 58 7.56 -0.08 2.21
N HIS A 59 7.43 0.95 3.06
CA HIS A 59 8.57 1.49 3.80
C HIS A 59 9.16 0.48 4.79
N ALA A 60 8.32 -0.24 5.54
CA ALA A 60 8.76 -1.29 6.45
C ALA A 60 9.54 -2.40 5.71
N ARG A 61 9.12 -2.80 4.51
CA ARG A 61 9.82 -3.82 3.72
C ARG A 61 11.16 -3.36 3.16
N THR A 62 11.26 -2.08 2.86
CA THR A 62 12.42 -1.53 2.14
C THR A 62 13.48 -0.92 3.05
N CYS A 63 13.10 -0.44 4.23
CA CYS A 63 13.98 0.19 5.20
C CYS A 63 14.19 -0.70 6.43
N LYS A 64 15.30 -1.45 6.45
CA LYS A 64 15.67 -2.38 7.54
C LYS A 64 15.58 -1.75 8.93
N LYS A 65 16.07 -0.52 9.10
CA LYS A 65 16.04 0.16 10.40
C LYS A 65 14.60 0.40 10.88
N CYS A 66 13.74 0.88 10.00
CA CYS A 66 12.34 1.12 10.35
C CYS A 66 11.59 -0.18 10.62
N ARG A 67 11.90 -1.25 9.89
CA ARG A 67 11.40 -2.62 10.16
C ARG A 67 11.77 -3.09 11.56
N GLU A 68 13.05 -2.98 11.93
CA GLU A 68 13.56 -3.38 13.25
C GLU A 68 12.88 -2.57 14.37
N ASP A 69 12.70 -1.26 14.17
CA ASP A 69 11.98 -0.41 15.12
C ASP A 69 10.52 -0.89 15.27
N LEU A 70 9.81 -1.12 14.17
CA LEU A 70 8.43 -1.63 14.19
C LEU A 70 8.32 -2.99 14.89
N GLU A 71 9.21 -3.93 14.59
CA GLU A 71 9.25 -5.25 15.22
C GLU A 71 9.45 -5.15 16.73
N LEU A 72 10.35 -4.27 17.17
CA LEU A 72 10.58 -4.03 18.60
C LEU A 72 9.33 -3.45 19.28
N TYR A 73 8.68 -2.46 18.66
CA TYR A 73 7.44 -1.89 19.22
C TYR A 73 6.33 -2.94 19.26
N TYR A 74 6.16 -3.75 18.22
CA TYR A 74 5.17 -4.83 18.19
C TYR A 74 5.43 -5.86 19.30
N LEU A 75 6.67 -6.34 19.41
CA LEU A 75 7.12 -7.26 20.46
C LEU A 75 6.78 -6.76 21.87
N ILE A 76 7.07 -5.49 22.17
CA ILE A 76 6.81 -4.90 23.49
C ILE A 76 5.31 -4.89 23.77
N ASN A 77 4.48 -4.34 22.87
CA ASN A 77 3.04 -4.21 23.09
C ASN A 77 2.33 -5.58 23.12
N ARG A 78 2.78 -6.53 22.29
CA ARG A 78 2.30 -7.91 22.28
C ARG A 78 2.65 -8.64 23.58
N GLY A 79 3.87 -8.45 24.08
CA GLY A 79 4.34 -9.02 25.35
C GLY A 79 3.67 -8.41 26.59
N LEU A 80 3.23 -7.15 26.51
CA LEU A 80 2.43 -6.49 27.56
C LEU A 80 0.95 -6.88 27.52
N GLY A 81 0.48 -7.51 26.44
CA GLY A 81 -0.92 -7.88 26.24
C GLY A 81 -1.79 -6.75 25.71
N ASP A 82 -1.20 -5.62 25.31
CA ASP A 82 -1.92 -4.47 24.73
C ASP A 82 -2.37 -4.76 23.29
N VAL A 83 -1.71 -5.71 22.62
CA VAL A 83 -2.04 -6.17 21.27
C VAL A 83 -2.37 -7.67 21.36
N PRO A 84 -3.57 -8.10 20.90
CA PRO A 84 -3.92 -9.51 20.87
C PRO A 84 -3.12 -10.25 19.79
N ALA A 85 -2.97 -11.56 19.97
CA ALA A 85 -2.43 -12.43 18.93
C ALA A 85 -3.36 -12.45 17.71
N PRO A 86 -2.84 -12.59 16.49
CA PRO A 86 -3.65 -12.98 15.35
C PRO A 86 -4.43 -14.27 15.64
N ASP A 87 -5.64 -14.38 15.13
CA ASP A 87 -6.57 -15.48 15.39
C ASP A 87 -6.02 -16.87 14.99
N ASN A 88 -4.92 -16.89 14.23
CA ASN A 88 -4.26 -18.10 13.70
C ASN A 88 -2.80 -18.25 14.18
N SER A 89 -2.30 -17.43 15.11
CA SER A 89 -0.95 -17.58 15.65
C SER A 89 -0.93 -18.73 16.67
N GLY A 90 -0.18 -19.80 16.38
CA GLY A 90 0.14 -20.80 17.40
C GLY A 90 1.04 -20.20 18.49
N GLU A 91 1.04 -20.79 19.70
CA GLU A 91 1.86 -20.31 20.83
C GLU A 91 3.39 -20.28 20.55
N ASP A 92 3.85 -20.88 19.46
CA ASP A 92 5.27 -20.99 19.05
C ASP A 92 5.61 -20.19 17.78
N VAL A 93 4.71 -19.31 17.31
CA VAL A 93 4.98 -18.46 16.13
C VAL A 93 5.78 -17.23 16.54
N GLY A 94 6.84 -16.92 15.79
CA GLY A 94 7.68 -15.74 16.03
C GLY A 94 6.96 -14.44 15.64
N TYR A 95 7.25 -13.35 16.37
CA TYR A 95 6.68 -12.02 16.13
C TYR A 95 6.96 -11.46 14.73
N ASP A 96 8.10 -11.84 14.14
CA ASP A 96 8.48 -11.50 12.77
C ASP A 96 7.55 -12.15 11.74
N GLN A 97 7.14 -13.39 12.00
CA GLN A 97 6.19 -14.11 11.17
C GLN A 97 4.77 -13.55 11.32
N GLU A 98 4.32 -13.25 12.54
CA GLU A 98 3.03 -12.59 12.78
C GLU A 98 2.91 -11.26 12.03
N LEU A 99 3.96 -10.44 12.06
CA LEU A 99 4.00 -9.17 11.32
C LEU A 99 3.95 -9.36 9.80
N GLU A 100 4.63 -10.39 9.28
CA GLU A 100 4.60 -10.68 7.85
C GLU A 100 3.22 -11.17 7.40
N ASP A 101 2.54 -11.96 8.23
CA ASP A 101 1.17 -12.39 7.98
C ASP A 101 0.22 -11.17 7.93
N ILE A 102 0.36 -10.23 8.86
CA ILE A 102 -0.40 -8.97 8.86
C ILE A 102 -0.13 -8.16 7.58
N PHE A 103 1.13 -8.02 7.16
CA PHE A 103 1.47 -7.33 5.91
C PHE A 103 0.89 -8.02 4.68
N SER A 104 0.89 -9.36 4.65
CA SER A 104 0.32 -10.13 3.54
C SER A 104 -1.20 -9.94 3.42
N PHE A 105 -1.90 -9.84 4.55
CA PHE A 105 -3.33 -9.56 4.60
C PHE A 105 -3.66 -8.20 3.97
N TYR A 106 -2.92 -7.16 4.34
CA TYR A 106 -3.11 -5.82 3.79
C TYR A 106 -2.77 -5.76 2.29
N ASP A 107 -1.69 -6.41 1.85
CA ASP A 107 -1.37 -6.51 0.41
C ASP A 107 -2.50 -7.15 -0.39
N GLU A 108 -3.06 -8.25 0.12
CA GLU A 108 -4.18 -8.91 -0.55
C GLU A 108 -5.40 -7.97 -0.63
N TRP A 109 -5.66 -7.22 0.43
CA TRP A 109 -6.72 -6.23 0.46
C TRP A 109 -6.50 -5.11 -0.57
N PHE A 110 -5.29 -4.52 -0.62
CA PHE A 110 -4.94 -3.45 -1.55
C PHE A 110 -4.99 -3.91 -3.01
N THR A 111 -4.48 -5.11 -3.30
CA THR A 111 -4.49 -5.67 -4.66
C THR A 111 -5.91 -5.93 -5.15
N LYS A 112 -6.80 -6.44 -4.28
CA LYS A 112 -8.23 -6.58 -4.58
C LYS A 112 -8.89 -5.23 -4.86
N GLN A 113 -8.65 -4.23 -4.02
CA GLN A 113 -9.13 -2.85 -4.21
C GLN A 113 -8.70 -2.26 -5.56
N LYS A 114 -7.41 -2.37 -5.90
CA LYS A 114 -6.86 -1.89 -7.19
C LYS A 114 -7.53 -2.59 -8.37
N LYS A 115 -7.68 -3.91 -8.31
CA LYS A 115 -8.33 -4.71 -9.36
C LYS A 115 -9.79 -4.33 -9.56
N GLN A 116 -10.54 -4.08 -8.48
CA GLN A 116 -11.94 -3.65 -8.55
C GLN A 116 -12.09 -2.25 -9.16
N LYS A 117 -11.27 -1.29 -8.74
CA LYS A 117 -11.26 0.08 -9.29
C LYS A 117 -10.88 0.07 -10.77
N TRP A 118 -9.87 -0.72 -11.15
CA TRP A 118 -9.47 -0.97 -12.54
C TRP A 118 -10.64 -1.54 -13.36
N ALA A 119 -11.30 -2.58 -12.85
CA ALA A 119 -12.35 -3.29 -13.60
C ALA A 119 -13.56 -2.40 -13.82
N THR A 120 -13.92 -1.61 -12.81
CA THR A 120 -15.02 -0.63 -12.89
C THR A 120 -14.73 0.44 -13.95
N LYS A 121 -13.51 1.00 -13.97
CA LYS A 121 -13.11 1.99 -14.98
C LYS A 121 -13.17 1.40 -16.40
N ILE A 122 -12.66 0.19 -16.59
CA ILE A 122 -12.71 -0.49 -17.89
C ILE A 122 -14.15 -0.75 -18.31
N SER A 123 -14.98 -1.24 -17.39
CA SER A 123 -16.39 -1.51 -17.65
C SER A 123 -17.14 -0.26 -18.12
N ILE A 124 -16.93 0.89 -17.47
CA ILE A 124 -17.53 2.16 -17.87
C ILE A 124 -17.14 2.55 -19.30
N VAL A 125 -15.85 2.43 -19.64
CA VAL A 125 -15.35 2.78 -20.98
C VAL A 125 -15.94 1.86 -22.05
N VAL A 126 -15.97 0.55 -21.81
CA VAL A 126 -16.52 -0.43 -22.75
C VAL A 126 -18.01 -0.19 -22.99
N CYS A 127 -18.79 0.03 -21.93
CA CYS A 127 -20.21 0.35 -22.04
C CYS A 127 -20.44 1.65 -22.84
N GLY A 128 -19.62 2.69 -22.63
CA GLY A 128 -19.70 3.94 -23.37
C GLY A 128 -19.49 3.75 -24.88
N ILE A 129 -18.49 2.95 -25.27
CA ILE A 129 -18.21 2.65 -26.69
C ILE A 129 -19.40 1.93 -27.33
N ILE A 130 -19.98 0.94 -26.64
CA ILE A 130 -21.13 0.18 -27.15
C ILE A 130 -22.32 1.11 -27.42
N VAL A 131 -22.63 2.03 -26.49
CA VAL A 131 -23.73 2.99 -26.66
C VAL A 131 -23.50 3.90 -27.86
N ILE A 132 -22.28 4.40 -28.06
CA ILE A 132 -21.92 5.25 -29.20
C ILE A 132 -22.11 4.49 -30.53
N CYS A 133 -21.68 3.23 -30.60
CA CYS A 133 -21.87 2.39 -31.78
C CYS A 133 -23.37 2.17 -32.11
N ILE A 134 -24.19 1.93 -31.10
CA ILE A 134 -25.65 1.76 -31.28
C ILE A 134 -26.26 3.06 -31.82
N ILE A 135 -25.92 4.21 -31.24
CA ILE A 135 -26.42 5.52 -31.71
C ILE A 135 -26.01 5.78 -33.16
N GLY A 136 -24.74 5.51 -33.50
CA GLY A 136 -24.24 5.66 -34.87
C GLY A 136 -24.99 4.76 -35.86
N PHE A 137 -25.27 3.52 -35.48
CA PHE A 137 -26.06 2.60 -36.30
C PHE A 137 -27.49 3.10 -36.52
N LEU A 138 -28.17 3.56 -35.46
CA LEU A 138 -29.54 4.09 -35.55
C LEU A 138 -29.61 5.34 -36.46
N ILE A 139 -28.64 6.24 -36.38
CA ILE A 139 -28.56 7.43 -37.25
C ILE A 139 -28.34 7.02 -38.71
N GLY A 140 -27.45 6.05 -38.96
CA GLY A 140 -27.20 5.55 -40.31
C GLY A 140 -28.45 4.96 -40.97
N VAL A 141 -29.22 4.17 -40.22
CA VAL A 141 -30.50 3.62 -40.69
C VAL A 141 -31.52 4.71 -40.96
N LEU A 142 -31.61 5.75 -40.12
CA LEU A 142 -32.54 6.87 -40.31
C LEU A 142 -32.25 7.65 -41.60
N ILE A 143 -30.98 7.97 -41.85
CA ILE A 143 -30.57 8.71 -43.05
C ILE A 143 -30.79 7.88 -44.32
N GLY A 144 -30.53 6.57 -44.27
CA GLY A 144 -30.77 5.69 -45.43
C GLY A 144 -32.24 5.43 -45.75
N TYR A 145 -33.16 5.77 -44.83
CA TYR A 145 -34.61 5.62 -45.03
C TYR A 145 -35.25 6.86 -45.70
N ILE A 146 -34.60 8.03 -45.63
CA ILE A 146 -35.04 9.30 -46.23
C ILE A 146 -34.58 9.37 -47.68
#